data_AF-A0A5C1YF09-F1
#
_entry.id   AF-A0A5C1YF09-F1
#
_cell.length_a   1.000
_cell.length_b   1.000
_cell.length_c   1.000
_cell.angle_alpha   90.00
_cell.angle_beta   90.00
_cell.angle_gamma   90.00
#
_symmetry.space_group_name_H-M   'P 1'
#
loop_
_entity.id
_entity.type
_entity.pdbx_description
1 polymer ?
#
loop_
_entity_poly.entity_id
_entity_poly.type
_entity_poly.pdbx_seq_one_letter_code
_entity_poly.pdbx_strand_id
1 'polypeptide(L)'
;MPIRRVGRPGLLGLAARTAVVAGTATAVSGGMQRHQQQRAQDEYEQQQYEAQQQQAQMQAAAQQAVAQQQAAAAAGPVAAAPAAPAAPAGGVDIVAELQKLAALQQQGLLSADEFAAAKAKLLG
;
A
#
# COMPACT_ATOMS: atom_id res chain seq x y z
N MET A 1 -71.99 6.70 -54.50
CA MET A 1 -71.18 6.84 -53.26
C MET A 1 -69.79 6.24 -53.49
N PRO A 2 -68.70 7.01 -53.61
CA PRO A 2 -67.35 6.45 -53.62
C PRO A 2 -66.75 6.41 -52.21
N ILE A 3 -66.33 5.21 -51.81
CA ILE A 3 -65.61 4.90 -50.57
C ILE A 3 -64.18 5.43 -50.68
N ARG A 4 -63.76 6.30 -49.76
CA ARG A 4 -62.36 6.75 -49.63
C ARG A 4 -61.67 6.00 -48.47
N ARG A 5 -60.51 5.44 -48.81
CA ARG A 5 -59.71 4.47 -48.05
C ARG A 5 -59.08 5.10 -46.81
N VAL A 6 -59.11 4.36 -45.70
CA VAL A 6 -58.37 4.64 -44.46
C VAL A 6 -56.87 4.67 -44.77
N GLY A 7 -56.21 5.73 -44.31
CA GLY A 7 -54.78 5.98 -44.48
C GLY A 7 -53.94 4.84 -43.89
N ARG A 8 -53.09 4.25 -44.71
CA ARG A 8 -52.07 3.30 -44.27
C ARG A 8 -51.07 4.06 -43.39
N PRO A 9 -50.68 3.54 -42.22
CA PRO A 9 -49.66 4.17 -41.38
C PRO A 9 -48.36 4.21 -42.18
N GLY A 10 -47.99 5.41 -42.63
CA GLY A 10 -46.81 5.62 -43.46
C GLY A 10 -45.53 5.43 -42.65
N LEU A 11 -44.45 5.08 -43.35
CA LEU A 11 -43.10 4.94 -42.83
C LEU A 11 -42.62 6.15 -42.01
N LEU A 12 -43.21 7.33 -42.21
CA LEU A 12 -42.98 8.52 -41.39
C LEU A 12 -43.40 8.36 -39.93
N GLY A 13 -44.50 7.64 -39.63
CA GLY A 13 -44.94 7.41 -38.25
C GLY A 13 -44.00 6.47 -37.47
N LEU A 14 -43.26 5.62 -38.19
CA LEU A 14 -42.33 4.65 -37.64
C LEU A 14 -40.95 5.29 -37.38
N ALA A 15 -40.50 6.18 -38.26
CA ALA A 15 -39.26 6.96 -38.08
C ALA A 15 -39.36 8.01 -36.94
N ALA A 16 -40.52 8.63 -36.75
CA ALA A 16 -40.71 9.59 -35.65
C ALA A 16 -40.73 8.90 -34.26
N ARG A 17 -41.30 7.69 -34.17
CA ARG A 17 -41.37 6.93 -32.90
C ARG A 17 -40.00 6.36 -32.47
N THR A 18 -39.13 5.99 -33.41
CA THR A 18 -37.77 5.54 -33.07
C THR A 18 -36.87 6.68 -32.60
N ALA A 19 -37.02 7.89 -33.14
CA ALA A 19 -36.24 9.05 -32.70
C ALA A 19 -36.54 9.45 -31.24
N VAL A 20 -37.80 9.41 -30.82
CA VAL A 20 -38.21 9.73 -29.44
C VAL A 20 -37.77 8.64 -28.45
N VAL A 21 -37.91 7.37 -28.82
CA VAL A 21 -37.49 6.22 -27.99
C VAL A 21 -35.95 6.13 -27.89
N ALA A 22 -35.23 6.42 -28.98
CA ALA A 22 -33.77 6.51 -28.97
C ALA A 22 -33.26 7.72 -28.15
N GLY A 23 -33.94 8.87 -28.24
CA GLY A 23 -33.58 10.09 -27.49
C GLY A 23 -33.65 9.93 -25.96
N THR A 24 -34.59 9.14 -25.44
CA THR A 24 -34.67 8.82 -24.00
C THR A 24 -33.74 7.67 -23.60
N ALA A 25 -33.45 6.75 -24.53
CA ALA A 25 -32.51 5.65 -24.28
C ALA A 25 -31.09 6.19 -24.05
N THR A 26 -30.63 7.19 -24.80
CA THR A 26 -29.31 7.82 -24.60
C THR A 26 -29.22 8.65 -23.30
N ALA A 27 -30.32 9.25 -22.85
CA ALA A 27 -30.37 10.00 -21.59
C ALA A 27 -30.27 9.08 -20.35
N VAL A 28 -30.94 7.92 -20.37
CA VAL A 28 -30.92 6.96 -19.25
C VAL A 28 -29.64 6.11 -19.24
N SER A 29 -29.14 5.69 -20.41
CA SER A 29 -27.87 4.96 -20.52
C SER A 29 -26.65 5.86 -20.26
N GLY A 30 -26.67 7.10 -20.75
CA GLY A 30 -25.65 8.09 -20.44
C GLY A 30 -25.62 8.47 -18.95
N GLY A 31 -26.77 8.46 -18.27
CA GLY A 31 -26.87 8.65 -16.83
C GLY A 31 -26.18 7.53 -16.04
N MET A 32 -26.50 6.27 -16.35
CA MET A 32 -25.87 5.13 -15.67
C MET A 32 -24.37 5.01 -15.96
N GLN A 33 -23.92 5.26 -17.20
CA GLN A 33 -22.50 5.27 -17.54
C GLN A 33 -21.73 6.36 -16.78
N ARG A 34 -22.33 7.55 -16.60
CA ARG A 34 -21.75 8.66 -15.85
C ARG A 34 -21.75 8.38 -14.34
N HIS A 35 -22.78 7.70 -13.83
CA HIS A 35 -22.85 7.27 -12.44
C HIS A 35 -21.84 6.14 -12.12
N GLN A 36 -21.62 5.24 -13.07
CA GLN A 36 -20.60 4.19 -12.95
C GLN A 36 -19.19 4.77 -13.04
N GLN A 37 -18.96 5.79 -13.87
CA GLN A 37 -17.71 6.55 -13.89
C GLN A 37 -17.48 7.36 -12.61
N GLN A 38 -18.53 7.96 -12.03
CA GLN A 38 -18.43 8.66 -10.75
C GLN A 38 -18.08 7.69 -9.62
N ARG A 39 -18.77 6.55 -9.51
CA ARG A 39 -18.41 5.53 -8.51
C ARG A 39 -16.97 5.05 -8.65
N ALA A 40 -16.51 4.80 -9.88
CA ALA A 40 -15.13 4.39 -10.12
C ALA A 40 -14.12 5.47 -9.71
N GLN A 41 -14.45 6.76 -9.88
CA GLN A 41 -13.62 7.87 -9.41
C GLN A 41 -13.64 7.97 -7.88
N ASP A 42 -14.82 7.88 -7.26
CA ASP A 42 -14.98 7.91 -5.81
C ASP A 42 -14.22 6.76 -5.13
N GLU A 43 -14.28 5.54 -5.68
CA GLU A 43 -13.54 4.37 -5.20
C GLU A 43 -12.02 4.57 -5.31
N TYR A 44 -11.56 5.23 -6.38
CA TYR A 44 -10.14 5.51 -6.59
C TYR A 44 -9.62 6.58 -5.62
N GLU A 45 -10.39 7.64 -5.39
CA GLU A 45 -10.07 8.67 -4.39
C GLU A 45 -10.08 8.10 -2.98
N GLN A 46 -11.05 7.25 -2.65
CA GLN A 46 -11.15 6.64 -1.32
C GLN A 46 -9.95 5.74 -1.02
N GLN A 47 -9.50 4.92 -1.99
CA GLN A 47 -8.28 4.12 -1.86
C GLN A 47 -7.02 5.00 -1.70
N GLN A 48 -6.92 6.11 -2.42
CA GLN A 48 -5.80 7.05 -2.24
C GLN A 48 -5.79 7.66 -0.83
N TYR A 49 -6.96 8.06 -0.32
CA TYR A 49 -7.06 8.61 1.03
C TYR A 49 -6.66 7.59 2.11
N GLU A 50 -7.09 6.33 1.99
CA GLU A 50 -6.68 5.27 2.93
C GLU A 50 -5.17 4.98 2.87
N ALA A 51 -4.60 4.91 1.66
CA ALA A 51 -3.17 4.69 1.48
C ALA A 51 -2.33 5.85 2.07
N GLN A 52 -2.77 7.09 1.86
CA GLN A 52 -2.12 8.26 2.43
C GLN A 52 -2.21 8.25 3.97
N GLN A 53 -3.36 7.85 4.52
CA GLN A 53 -3.54 7.78 5.97
C GLN A 53 -2.65 6.71 6.61
N GLN A 54 -2.50 5.54 5.97
CA GLN A 54 -1.55 4.52 6.41
C GLN A 54 -0.10 5.02 6.37
N GLN A 55 0.28 5.73 5.30
CA GLN A 55 1.63 6.24 5.15
C GLN A 55 1.96 7.31 6.22
N ALA A 56 0.99 8.18 6.54
CA ALA A 56 1.13 9.17 7.61
C ALA A 56 1.29 8.52 8.99
N GLN A 57 0.51 7.48 9.29
CA GLN A 57 0.67 6.73 10.56
C GLN A 57 2.04 6.06 10.65
N MET A 58 2.53 5.46 9.55
CA MET A 58 3.86 4.85 9.50
C MET A 58 4.97 5.88 9.73
N GLN A 59 4.86 7.07 9.13
CA GLN A 59 5.85 8.14 9.34
C GLN A 59 5.85 8.65 10.78
N ALA A 60 4.68 8.80 11.40
CA ALA A 60 4.60 9.19 12.80
C ALA A 60 5.24 8.15 13.73
N ALA A 61 4.96 6.86 13.51
CA ALA A 61 5.57 5.77 14.26
C ALA A 61 7.09 5.70 14.05
N ALA A 62 7.56 5.87 12.81
CA ALA A 62 8.99 5.87 12.50
C ALA A 62 9.73 7.03 13.18
N GLN A 63 9.14 8.24 13.21
CA GLN A 63 9.75 9.39 13.90
C GLN A 63 9.88 9.16 15.40
N GLN A 64 8.88 8.53 16.04
CA GLN A 64 8.96 8.18 17.47
C GLN A 64 10.06 7.16 17.76
N ALA A 65 10.23 6.15 16.90
CA ALA A 65 11.29 5.16 17.04
C ALA A 65 12.68 5.79 16.92
N VAL A 66 12.88 6.68 15.94
CA VAL A 66 14.15 7.41 15.74
C VAL A 66 14.46 8.30 16.95
N ALA A 67 13.46 9.02 17.48
CA ALA A 67 13.65 9.87 18.67
C ALA A 67 14.06 9.07 19.92
N GLN A 68 13.46 7.89 20.14
CA GLN A 68 13.86 7.01 21.25
C GLN A 68 15.29 6.50 21.10
N GLN A 69 15.69 6.09 19.90
CA GLN A 69 17.03 5.58 19.65
C GLN A 69 18.09 6.67 19.84
N GLN A 70 17.78 7.92 19.48
CA GLN A 70 18.68 9.05 19.65
C GLN A 70 18.81 9.49 21.12
N ALA A 71 17.73 9.39 21.92
CA ALA A 71 17.79 9.61 23.36
C ALA A 71 18.63 8.53 24.08
N ALA A 72 18.51 7.27 23.68
CA ALA A 72 19.32 6.18 24.23
C ALA A 72 20.81 6.31 23.87
N ALA A 73 21.14 6.83 22.68
CA ALA A 73 22.53 7.09 22.28
C ALA A 73 23.15 8.31 22.99
N ALA A 74 22.35 9.32 23.35
CA ALA A 74 22.82 10.50 24.08
C ALA A 74 23.02 10.23 25.58
N ALA A 75 22.30 9.25 26.14
CA ALA A 75 22.60 8.67 27.44
C ALA A 75 23.78 7.68 27.33
N GLY A 76 24.94 8.19 26.89
CA GLY A 76 26.18 7.45 26.99
C GLY A 76 26.42 7.01 28.44
N PRO A 77 27.08 5.86 28.68
CA PRO A 77 27.39 5.41 30.03
C PRO A 77 28.16 6.52 30.74
N VAL A 78 27.54 7.13 31.75
CA VAL A 78 28.23 7.97 32.71
C VAL A 78 29.33 7.10 33.29
N ALA A 79 30.57 7.43 32.94
CA ALA A 79 31.75 6.77 33.43
C ALA A 79 31.74 6.82 34.96
N ALA A 80 31.40 5.69 35.58
CA ALA A 80 31.83 5.41 36.92
C ALA A 80 33.37 5.50 36.94
N ALA A 81 33.90 6.16 37.97
CA ALA A 81 35.34 6.26 38.24
C ALA A 81 36.06 4.92 38.01
N PRO A 82 37.32 4.93 37.54
CA PRO A 82 37.99 3.76 36.97
C PRO A 82 38.20 2.69 38.04
N ALA A 83 37.25 1.76 38.14
CA ALA A 83 37.54 0.41 38.56
C ALA A 83 38.37 -0.24 37.45
N ALA A 84 39.38 -1.01 37.85
CA ALA A 84 40.36 -1.70 37.03
C ALA A 84 39.81 -2.22 35.69
N PRO A 85 40.62 -2.26 34.61
CA PRO A 85 40.19 -2.84 33.34
C PRO A 85 39.75 -4.28 33.58
N ALA A 86 38.43 -4.48 33.65
CA ALA A 86 37.86 -5.79 33.50
C ALA A 86 38.26 -6.22 32.08
N ALA A 87 39.08 -7.26 32.02
CA ALA A 87 39.35 -7.97 30.78
C ALA A 87 38.02 -8.14 30.02
N PRO A 88 38.01 -8.02 28.68
CA PRO A 88 36.82 -8.32 27.90
C PRO A 88 36.33 -9.67 28.39
N ALA A 89 35.14 -9.69 28.99
CA ALA A 89 34.62 -10.88 29.63
C ALA A 89 34.70 -11.99 28.59
N GLY A 90 35.59 -12.94 28.85
CA GLY A 90 35.99 -13.99 27.94
C GLY A 90 34.82 -14.94 27.74
N GLY A 91 33.97 -14.58 26.80
CA GLY A 91 32.89 -15.35 26.27
C GLY A 91 32.67 -14.77 24.89
N VAL A 92 32.83 -15.59 23.87
CA VAL A 92 32.51 -15.19 22.49
C VAL A 92 31.14 -14.53 22.54
N ASP A 93 31.08 -13.22 22.22
CA ASP A 93 29.88 -12.43 22.42
C ASP A 93 28.89 -12.81 21.32
N ILE A 94 28.13 -13.88 21.57
CA ILE A 94 27.24 -14.56 20.61
C ILE A 94 26.33 -13.54 19.91
N VAL A 95 25.89 -12.53 20.66
CA VAL A 95 25.06 -11.44 20.14
C VAL A 95 25.82 -10.56 19.14
N ALA A 96 27.09 -10.25 19.40
CA ALA A 96 27.92 -9.47 18.49
C ALA A 96 28.26 -10.24 17.21
N GLU A 97 28.49 -11.56 17.32
CA GLU A 97 28.72 -12.42 16.16
C GLU A 97 27.46 -12.59 15.30
N LEU A 98 26.27 -12.70 15.91
CA LEU A 98 24.99 -12.70 15.19
C LEU A 98 24.76 -11.39 14.43
N GLN A 99 25.11 -10.25 15.01
CA GLN A 99 25.02 -8.95 14.32
C GLN A 99 25.99 -8.87 13.13
N LYS A 100 27.21 -9.38 13.26
CA LYS A 100 28.19 -9.41 12.18
C LYS A 100 27.72 -10.29 11.00
N LEU A 101 27.12 -11.44 11.29
CA LEU A 101 26.53 -12.31 10.27
C LEU A 101 25.37 -11.64 9.53
N ALA A 102 24.52 -10.89 10.24
CA ALA A 102 23.39 -10.17 9.63
C ALA A 102 23.89 -9.04 8.69
N ALA A 103 24.92 -8.30 9.10
CA ALA A 103 25.52 -7.26 8.26
C ALA A 103 26.13 -7.84 6.97
N LEU A 104 26.78 -9.01 7.04
CA LEU A 104 27.34 -9.67 5.88
C LEU A 104 26.26 -10.23 4.92
N GLN A 105 25.13 -10.71 5.45
CA GLN A 105 23.98 -11.12 4.63
C GLN A 105 23.36 -9.92 3.90
N GLN A 106 23.21 -8.77 4.58
CA GLN A 106 22.69 -7.54 3.97
C GLN A 106 23.60 -6.99 2.86
N GLN A 107 24.91 -7.22 2.97
CA GLN A 107 25.89 -6.88 1.94
C GLN A 107 25.89 -7.88 0.77
N GLY A 108 25.10 -8.95 0.85
CA GLY A 108 25.05 -10.01 -0.16
C GLY A 108 26.31 -10.90 -0.18
N LEU A 109 27.14 -10.83 0.87
CA LEU A 109 28.35 -11.64 1.02
C LEU A 109 28.06 -13.04 1.56
N LEU A 110 26.89 -13.23 2.18
CA LEU A 110 26.37 -14.54 2.58
C LEU A 110 24.97 -14.75 2.01
N SER A 111 24.71 -15.97 1.56
CA SER A 111 23.37 -16.42 1.23
C SER A 111 22.52 -16.66 2.49
N ALA A 112 21.20 -16.68 2.33
CA ALA A 112 20.28 -16.92 3.45
C ALA A 112 20.49 -18.30 4.11
N ASP A 113 20.86 -19.30 3.31
CA ASP A 113 21.13 -20.67 3.79
C ASP A 113 22.41 -20.72 4.63
N GLU A 114 23.46 -20.01 4.22
CA GLU A 114 24.73 -19.93 4.97
C GLU A 114 24.57 -19.15 6.28
N PHE A 115 23.75 -18.10 6.28
CA PHE A 115 23.42 -17.35 7.50
C PHE A 115 22.68 -18.24 8.53
N ALA A 116 21.70 -19.02 8.08
CA ALA A 116 20.95 -19.92 8.96
C ALA A 116 21.84 -21.02 9.57
N ALA A 117 22.75 -21.60 8.78
CA ALA A 117 23.71 -22.60 9.25
C ALA A 117 24.69 -22.02 10.30
N ALA A 118 25.22 -20.81 10.06
CA ALA A 118 26.12 -20.14 10.99
C ALA A 118 25.42 -19.77 12.31
N LYS A 119 24.17 -19.31 12.25
CA LYS A 119 23.34 -19.03 13.43
C LYS A 119 23.05 -20.28 14.26
N ALA A 120 22.73 -21.40 13.60
CA ALA A 120 22.49 -22.68 14.28
C ALA A 120 23.77 -23.19 14.97
N LYS A 121 24.94 -22.99 14.36
CA LYS A 121 26.23 -23.37 14.96
C LYS A 121 26.65 -22.49 16.14
N LEU A 122 26.16 -21.25 16.21
CA LEU A 122 26.43 -20.32 17.30
C LEU A 122 25.52 -20.53 18.52
N LEU A 123 24.31 -21.06 18.30
CA LEU A 123 23.27 -21.24 19.33
C LEU A 123 23.06 -22.70 19.75
N GLY A 124 23.76 -23.63 19.10
CA GLY A 124 23.59 -25.08 19.24
C GLY A 124 24.69 -25.74 20.06
#